data_AF-A0A1B2HKF9-F1
#
_entry.id   AF-A0A1B2HKF9-F1
#
_cell.length_a   1.000
_cell.length_b   1.000
_cell.length_c   1.000
_cell.angle_alpha   90.00
_cell.angle_beta   90.00
_cell.angle_gamma   90.00
#
_symmetry.space_group_name_H-M   'P 1'
#
loop_
_entity.id
_entity.type
_entity.pdbx_description
1 polymer ?
#
loop_
_entity_poly.entity_id
_entity_poly.type
_entity_poly.pdbx_seq_one_letter_code
_entity_poly.pdbx_strand_id
1 'polypeptide(L)'
;MEPFRLLHPDLVPQRRESLQHAASMLVRMGLDDTVLSASTVHRRLARVVLASSDVIEWTPGCDSPGDCAGTDERLGVERVGGDRGGVFLSSVLIAYLDVLDNATRMGTSIGGDAWRTLVWAPTALFDHVLRRPQVGMTVVTPGTGSEHLPCERALAGRRLHLALMQAVRFAVSGVVRAQGDRPVVEDCATLATACLRAATVALAFASDVRGERTPPVLETAEHRFLWQVLGEVRAALPRARFEQFAAALRRLNDVCTASPLLVAGG
;
A
#
# COMPACT_ATOMS: atom_id res chain seq x y z
N MET A 1 -1.32 -21.96 -0.97
CA MET A 1 -1.58 -20.51 -1.05
C MET A 1 -0.33 -19.90 -1.65
N GLU A 2 -0.45 -19.17 -2.76
CA GLU A 2 0.73 -18.49 -3.33
C GLU A 2 1.22 -17.39 -2.37
N PRO A 3 2.54 -17.21 -2.23
CA PRO A 3 3.11 -16.20 -1.34
C PRO A 3 2.73 -14.79 -1.80
N PHE A 4 2.46 -13.88 -0.86
CA PHE A 4 2.22 -12.47 -1.18
C PHE A 4 3.56 -11.78 -1.39
N ARG A 5 3.87 -11.41 -2.62
CA ARG A 5 5.20 -10.91 -2.97
C ARG A 5 5.25 -9.40 -2.84
N LEU A 6 6.31 -8.90 -2.20
CA LEU A 6 6.65 -7.48 -2.15
C LEU A 6 8.09 -7.30 -2.61
N LEU A 7 8.43 -6.10 -3.08
CA LEU A 7 9.83 -5.82 -3.36
C LEU A 7 10.64 -5.80 -2.06
N HIS A 8 11.91 -6.17 -2.14
CA HIS A 8 12.87 -5.77 -1.12
C HIS A 8 12.87 -4.23 -1.01
N PRO A 9 12.91 -3.63 0.19
CA PRO A 9 12.83 -2.17 0.37
C PRO A 9 13.84 -1.37 -0.48
N ASP A 10 15.04 -1.92 -0.67
CA ASP A 10 16.10 -1.28 -1.48
C ASP A 10 15.86 -1.36 -2.99
N LEU A 11 14.93 -2.22 -3.42
CA LEU A 11 14.53 -2.39 -4.81
C LEU A 11 13.29 -1.58 -5.18
N VAL A 12 12.66 -0.88 -4.22
CA VAL A 12 11.53 0.01 -4.50
C VAL A 12 11.96 1.03 -5.58
N PRO A 13 11.20 1.16 -6.69
CA PRO A 13 11.53 2.10 -7.75
C PRO A 13 11.70 3.51 -7.21
N GLN A 14 12.60 4.28 -7.83
CA GLN A 14 12.87 5.65 -7.41
C GLN A 14 12.42 6.69 -8.44
N ARG A 15 12.00 6.25 -9.63
CA ARG A 15 11.57 7.10 -10.74
C ARG A 15 10.25 6.55 -11.27
N ARG A 16 9.30 7.42 -11.55
CA ARG A 16 8.04 7.03 -12.19
C ARG A 16 8.27 6.40 -13.56
N GLU A 17 9.31 6.85 -14.29
CA GLU A 17 9.67 6.33 -15.61
C GLU A 17 10.01 4.83 -15.55
N SER A 18 10.53 4.35 -14.41
CA SER A 18 10.81 2.94 -14.17
C SER A 18 9.53 2.08 -14.02
N LEU A 19 8.38 2.71 -13.77
CA LEU A 19 7.07 2.04 -13.62
C LEU A 19 6.23 2.13 -14.91
N GLN A 20 6.53 3.05 -15.82
CA GLN A 20 5.69 3.35 -16.97
C GLN A 20 5.47 2.16 -17.89
N HIS A 21 6.51 1.37 -18.16
CA HIS A 21 6.40 0.19 -19.00
C HIS A 21 5.45 -0.85 -18.39
N ALA A 22 5.69 -1.21 -17.13
CA ALA A 22 4.85 -2.17 -16.40
C ALA A 22 3.40 -1.67 -16.27
N ALA A 23 3.19 -0.41 -15.92
CA ALA A 23 1.86 0.20 -15.86
C ALA A 23 1.16 0.14 -17.22
N SER A 24 1.85 0.48 -18.31
CA SER A 24 1.27 0.42 -19.66
C SER A 24 0.90 -1.01 -20.06
N MET A 25 1.72 -2.00 -19.68
CA MET A 25 1.42 -3.42 -19.91
C MET A 25 0.19 -3.87 -19.12
N LEU A 26 0.08 -3.52 -17.84
CA LEU A 26 -1.10 -3.81 -17.02
C LEU A 26 -2.38 -3.21 -17.61
N VAL A 27 -2.32 -1.97 -18.07
CA VAL A 27 -3.44 -1.30 -18.75
C VAL A 27 -3.86 -2.04 -20.02
N ARG A 28 -2.89 -2.44 -20.86
CA ARG A 28 -3.17 -3.23 -22.08
C ARG A 28 -3.81 -4.58 -21.78
N MET A 29 -3.53 -5.15 -20.62
CA MET A 29 -4.12 -6.40 -20.15
C MET A 29 -5.47 -6.20 -19.43
N GLY A 30 -5.92 -4.96 -19.23
CA GLY A 30 -7.13 -4.66 -18.45
C GLY A 30 -6.96 -4.92 -16.94
N LEU A 31 -5.70 -4.86 -16.46
CA LEU A 31 -5.30 -5.13 -15.08
C LEU A 31 -4.78 -3.86 -14.39
N ASP A 32 -5.37 -2.69 -14.68
CA ASP A 32 -5.08 -1.43 -13.97
C ASP A 32 -6.06 -1.19 -12.82
N ASP A 33 -6.05 0.02 -12.24
CA ASP A 33 -6.90 0.38 -11.11
C ASP A 33 -8.41 0.20 -11.37
N THR A 34 -8.85 0.23 -12.64
CA THR A 34 -10.26 0.03 -13.00
C THR A 34 -10.77 -1.36 -12.65
N VAL A 35 -9.88 -2.36 -12.53
CA VAL A 35 -10.23 -3.73 -12.14
C VAL A 35 -10.86 -3.78 -10.75
N LEU A 36 -10.55 -2.81 -9.88
CA LEU A 36 -11.11 -2.69 -8.53
C LEU A 36 -12.60 -2.33 -8.54
N SER A 37 -13.11 -1.79 -9.64
CA SER A 37 -14.53 -1.50 -9.86
C SER A 37 -15.26 -2.60 -10.63
N ALA A 38 -14.53 -3.58 -11.20
CA ALA A 38 -15.13 -4.67 -11.96
C ALA A 38 -15.99 -5.62 -11.10
N SER A 39 -16.71 -6.55 -11.72
CA SER A 39 -17.48 -7.56 -10.98
C SER A 39 -16.57 -8.51 -10.20
N THR A 40 -17.12 -9.17 -9.16
CA THR A 40 -16.37 -10.11 -8.31
C THR A 40 -15.66 -11.21 -9.10
N VAL A 41 -16.29 -11.72 -10.17
CA VAL A 41 -15.70 -12.73 -11.05
C VAL A 41 -14.44 -12.19 -11.76
N HIS A 42 -14.51 -10.97 -12.32
CA HIS A 42 -13.38 -10.34 -12.98
C HIS A 42 -12.25 -10.01 -12.00
N ARG A 43 -12.59 -9.54 -10.78
CA ARG A 43 -11.60 -9.30 -9.72
C ARG A 43 -10.82 -10.56 -9.35
N ARG A 44 -11.52 -11.69 -9.22
CA ARG A 44 -10.88 -12.98 -8.91
C ARG A 44 -9.98 -13.47 -10.05
N LEU A 45 -10.43 -13.34 -11.30
CA LEU A 45 -9.62 -13.68 -12.46
C LEU A 45 -8.37 -12.80 -12.53
N ALA A 46 -8.53 -11.49 -12.38
CA ALA A 46 -7.42 -10.54 -12.38
C ALA A 46 -6.40 -10.86 -11.28
N ARG A 47 -6.87 -11.19 -10.08
CA ARG A 47 -6.01 -11.63 -8.98
C ARG A 47 -5.15 -12.84 -9.38
N VAL A 48 -5.74 -13.86 -10.01
CA VAL A 48 -5.02 -15.05 -10.47
C VAL A 48 -3.97 -14.67 -11.51
N VAL A 49 -4.33 -13.87 -12.52
CA VAL A 49 -3.40 -13.45 -13.58
C VAL A 49 -2.24 -12.62 -13.03
N LEU A 50 -2.52 -11.71 -12.09
CA LEU A 50 -1.50 -10.88 -11.44
C LEU A 50 -0.54 -11.73 -10.59
N ALA A 51 -1.03 -12.81 -9.97
CA ALA A 51 -0.23 -13.69 -9.11
C ALA A 51 0.59 -14.73 -9.92
N SER A 52 0.05 -15.16 -11.07
CA SER A 52 0.66 -16.17 -11.95
C SER A 52 1.69 -15.62 -12.94
N SER A 53 1.89 -14.30 -13.00
CA SER A 53 2.86 -13.72 -13.92
C SER A 53 4.28 -14.02 -13.39
N ASP A 54 5.05 -14.81 -14.16
CA ASP A 54 6.44 -15.25 -13.88
C ASP A 54 7.47 -14.10 -13.90
N VAL A 55 7.14 -12.96 -13.29
CA VAL A 55 7.88 -11.68 -13.33
C VAL A 55 9.08 -11.68 -12.36
N ILE A 56 9.47 -12.85 -11.85
CA ILE A 56 10.43 -13.01 -10.76
C ILE A 56 11.70 -13.61 -11.30
N GLU A 57 12.73 -12.77 -11.42
CA GLU A 57 14.03 -13.22 -11.88
C GLU A 57 14.95 -13.64 -10.72
N TRP A 58 14.69 -13.21 -9.47
CA TRP A 58 15.55 -13.56 -8.33
C TRP A 58 14.96 -13.22 -6.94
N THR A 59 15.26 -14.03 -5.92
CA THR A 59 15.09 -13.72 -4.49
C THR A 59 16.40 -13.14 -3.94
N PRO A 60 16.44 -11.86 -3.50
CA PRO A 60 17.66 -11.28 -2.94
C PRO A 60 18.13 -12.12 -1.74
N GLY A 61 19.43 -12.42 -1.69
CA GLY A 61 20.02 -13.31 -0.68
C GLY A 61 19.63 -12.89 0.73
N CYS A 62 19.17 -13.86 1.54
CA CYS A 62 18.70 -13.72 2.92
C CYS A 62 19.78 -13.30 3.94
N ASP A 63 20.86 -12.63 3.52
CA ASP A 63 22.04 -12.40 4.36
C ASP A 63 22.00 -11.10 5.16
N SER A 64 20.86 -10.41 5.18
CA SER A 64 20.61 -9.37 6.18
C SER A 64 19.65 -9.91 7.24
N PRO A 65 20.16 -10.40 8.39
CA PRO A 65 19.33 -10.66 9.57
C PRO A 65 18.89 -9.30 10.13
N GLY A 66 17.89 -8.70 9.49
CA GLY A 66 17.29 -7.45 9.93
C GLY A 66 15.80 -7.66 10.12
N ASP A 67 15.32 -7.44 11.35
CA ASP A 67 13.97 -7.17 11.93
C ASP A 67 12.65 -7.49 11.19
N CYS A 68 12.64 -7.69 9.87
CA CYS A 68 11.45 -7.96 9.07
C CYS A 68 11.19 -9.47 8.86
N ALA A 69 12.17 -10.36 9.02
CA ALA A 69 12.03 -11.79 8.71
C ALA A 69 10.86 -12.47 9.45
N GLY A 70 10.72 -12.24 10.76
CA GLY A 70 9.61 -12.81 11.55
C GLY A 70 8.25 -12.17 11.28
N THR A 71 8.22 -10.93 10.78
CA THR A 71 6.96 -10.25 10.42
C THR A 71 6.49 -10.66 9.03
N ASP A 72 7.41 -10.76 8.07
CA ASP A 72 7.12 -11.19 6.71
C ASP A 72 6.63 -12.64 6.70
N GLU A 73 7.27 -13.55 7.46
CA GLU A 73 6.83 -14.95 7.59
C GLU A 73 5.39 -15.05 8.13
N ARG A 74 5.07 -14.33 9.22
CA ARG A 74 3.71 -14.30 9.81
C ARG A 74 2.66 -13.76 8.86
N LEU A 75 3.04 -12.89 7.95
CA LEU A 75 2.15 -12.29 6.96
C LEU A 75 2.18 -13.05 5.63
N GLY A 76 2.94 -14.14 5.51
CA GLY A 76 3.16 -14.86 4.25
C GLY A 76 3.67 -13.95 3.14
N VAL A 77 4.53 -12.99 3.51
CA VAL A 77 5.19 -12.04 2.61
C VAL A 77 6.50 -12.65 2.15
N GLU A 78 6.73 -12.63 0.84
CA GLU A 78 8.01 -12.99 0.24
C GLU A 78 8.64 -11.75 -0.39
N ARG A 79 9.87 -11.40 0.02
CA ARG A 79 10.61 -10.28 -0.55
C ARG A 79 11.35 -10.73 -1.80
N VAL A 80 10.99 -10.16 -2.94
CA VAL A 80 11.52 -10.56 -4.25
C VAL A 80 12.26 -9.41 -4.94
N GLY A 81 13.09 -9.78 -5.90
CA GLY A 81 13.66 -8.92 -6.94
C GLY A 81 13.22 -9.38 -8.33
N GLY A 82 13.63 -8.65 -9.37
CA GLY A 82 13.23 -8.92 -10.77
C GLY A 82 12.66 -7.66 -11.43
N ASP A 83 11.60 -7.82 -12.24
CA ASP A 83 10.88 -6.66 -12.81
C ASP A 83 10.16 -5.90 -11.68
N ARG A 84 10.88 -4.88 -11.21
CA ARG A 84 10.47 -4.02 -10.10
C ARG A 84 9.15 -3.32 -10.39
N GLY A 85 8.90 -2.95 -11.64
CA GLY A 85 7.67 -2.28 -12.01
C GLY A 85 6.47 -3.20 -11.93
N GLY A 86 6.61 -4.40 -12.49
CA GLY A 86 5.59 -5.44 -12.45
C GLY A 86 5.25 -5.84 -11.03
N VAL A 87 6.24 -6.24 -10.22
CA VAL A 87 6.04 -6.66 -8.82
C VAL A 87 5.42 -5.54 -7.97
N PHE A 88 5.92 -4.31 -8.11
CA PHE A 88 5.42 -3.18 -7.32
C PHE A 88 3.93 -2.88 -7.61
N LEU A 89 3.55 -2.82 -8.88
CA LEU A 89 2.16 -2.50 -9.25
C LEU A 89 1.22 -3.68 -9.02
N SER A 90 1.65 -4.91 -9.34
CA SER A 90 0.84 -6.10 -9.15
C SER A 90 0.59 -6.39 -7.67
N SER A 91 1.59 -6.25 -6.80
CA SER A 91 1.43 -6.47 -5.35
C SER A 91 0.44 -5.51 -4.71
N VAL A 92 0.45 -4.22 -5.11
CA VAL A 92 -0.56 -3.24 -4.69
C VAL A 92 -1.95 -3.70 -5.13
N LEU A 93 -2.14 -4.03 -6.41
CA LEU A 93 -3.45 -4.47 -6.92
C LEU A 93 -3.95 -5.77 -6.26
N ILE A 94 -3.08 -6.78 -6.11
CA ILE A 94 -3.39 -8.04 -5.42
C ILE A 94 -3.87 -7.77 -3.99
N ALA A 95 -3.18 -6.91 -3.25
CA ALA A 95 -3.57 -6.57 -1.89
C ALA A 95 -4.91 -5.85 -1.80
N TYR A 96 -5.21 -4.96 -2.76
CA TYR A 96 -6.54 -4.36 -2.87
C TYR A 96 -7.61 -5.39 -3.19
N LEU A 97 -7.35 -6.30 -4.13
CA LEU A 97 -8.27 -7.37 -4.50
C LEU A 97 -8.57 -8.30 -3.30
N ASP A 98 -7.58 -8.58 -2.45
CA ASP A 98 -7.78 -9.32 -1.19
C ASP A 98 -8.72 -8.60 -0.24
N VAL A 99 -8.50 -7.30 -0.02
CA VAL A 99 -9.36 -6.49 0.85
C VAL A 99 -10.79 -6.41 0.29
N LEU A 100 -10.94 -6.26 -1.03
CA LEU A 100 -12.26 -6.21 -1.66
C LEU A 100 -13.00 -7.55 -1.58
N ASP A 101 -12.34 -8.68 -1.80
CA ASP A 101 -12.98 -10.00 -1.66
C ASP A 101 -13.38 -10.26 -0.20
N ASN A 102 -12.50 -10.00 0.76
CA ASN A 102 -12.82 -10.14 2.19
C ASN A 102 -13.98 -9.23 2.60
N ALA A 103 -13.95 -7.95 2.19
CA ALA A 103 -15.00 -7.00 2.53
C ALA A 103 -16.35 -7.36 1.88
N THR A 104 -16.33 -7.96 0.67
CA THR A 104 -17.56 -8.46 0.02
C THR A 104 -18.17 -9.64 0.79
N ARG A 105 -17.32 -10.54 1.33
CA ARG A 105 -17.76 -11.76 2.02
C ARG A 105 -18.19 -11.52 3.48
N MET A 106 -17.44 -10.71 4.21
CA MET A 106 -17.62 -10.46 5.65
C MET A 106 -18.26 -9.11 5.97
N GLY A 107 -18.35 -8.18 5.01
CA GLY A 107 -18.80 -6.80 5.24
C GLY A 107 -17.78 -5.99 6.04
N THR A 108 -17.96 -4.68 6.18
CA THR A 108 -17.02 -3.83 6.93
C THR A 108 -17.76 -2.77 7.75
N SER A 109 -17.21 -2.41 8.91
CA SER A 109 -17.66 -1.24 9.68
C SER A 109 -16.92 0.05 9.32
N ILE A 110 -15.94 -0.02 8.41
CA ILE A 110 -15.23 1.15 7.90
C ILE A 110 -16.23 2.08 7.19
N GLY A 111 -16.33 3.32 7.69
CA GLY A 111 -17.24 4.32 7.13
C GLY A 111 -16.93 4.69 5.68
N GLY A 112 -17.94 5.18 4.96
CA GLY A 112 -17.86 5.44 3.52
C GLY A 112 -16.73 6.39 3.09
N ASP A 113 -16.41 7.42 3.89
CA ASP A 113 -15.28 8.34 3.60
C ASP A 113 -13.92 7.65 3.72
N ALA A 114 -13.74 6.83 4.75
CA ALA A 114 -12.52 6.05 4.95
C ALA A 114 -12.39 4.99 3.85
N TRP A 115 -13.48 4.33 3.48
CA TRP A 115 -13.51 3.37 2.38
C TRP A 115 -13.11 4.02 1.06
N ARG A 116 -13.70 5.18 0.72
CA ARG A 116 -13.31 5.97 -0.47
C ARG A 116 -11.83 6.36 -0.43
N THR A 117 -11.33 6.76 0.73
CA THR A 117 -9.90 7.09 0.91
C THR A 117 -9.01 5.89 0.61
N LEU A 118 -9.37 4.70 1.11
CA LEU A 118 -8.63 3.47 0.89
C LEU A 118 -8.57 3.17 -0.61
N VAL A 119 -9.71 3.05 -1.28
CA VAL A 119 -9.73 2.57 -2.65
C VAL A 119 -9.27 3.61 -3.68
N TRP A 120 -9.16 4.89 -3.34
CA TRP A 120 -8.67 5.91 -4.28
C TRP A 120 -7.15 5.84 -4.53
N ALA A 121 -6.37 5.26 -3.62
CA ALA A 121 -4.91 5.29 -3.72
C ALA A 121 -4.33 4.56 -4.96
N PRO A 122 -4.88 3.42 -5.43
CA PRO A 122 -4.51 2.80 -6.69
C PRO A 122 -4.69 3.72 -7.89
N THR A 123 -5.85 4.39 -8.01
CA THR A 123 -6.10 5.37 -9.07
C THR A 123 -5.08 6.50 -9.00
N ALA A 124 -4.83 7.07 -7.82
CA ALA A 124 -3.80 8.09 -7.65
C ALA A 124 -2.39 7.60 -8.07
N LEU A 125 -2.05 6.33 -7.79
CA LEU A 125 -0.79 5.74 -8.19
C LEU A 125 -0.69 5.55 -9.71
N PHE A 126 -1.70 4.99 -10.35
CA PHE A 126 -1.73 4.79 -11.79
C PHE A 126 -1.77 6.13 -12.54
N ASP A 127 -2.54 7.11 -12.05
CA ASP A 127 -2.58 8.45 -12.61
C ASP A 127 -1.22 9.14 -12.53
N HIS A 128 -0.53 9.01 -11.39
CA HIS A 128 0.82 9.52 -11.20
C HIS A 128 1.83 8.88 -12.17
N VAL A 129 1.82 7.54 -12.28
CA VAL A 129 2.78 6.80 -13.13
C VAL A 129 2.54 7.05 -14.61
N LEU A 130 1.27 7.05 -15.04
CA LEU A 130 0.87 7.16 -16.45
C LEU A 130 0.58 8.60 -16.89
N ARG A 131 0.68 9.58 -15.96
CA ARG A 131 0.33 10.99 -16.18
C ARG A 131 -1.09 11.17 -16.72
N ARG A 132 -2.03 10.38 -16.19
CA ARG A 132 -3.45 10.54 -16.52
C ARG A 132 -4.03 11.72 -15.73
N PRO A 133 -5.05 12.42 -16.27
CA PRO A 133 -5.82 13.36 -15.46
C PRO A 133 -6.45 12.61 -14.29
N GLN A 134 -6.51 13.24 -13.11
CA GLN A 134 -7.15 12.63 -11.94
C GLN A 134 -8.64 12.43 -12.23
N VAL A 135 -9.04 11.19 -12.48
CA VAL A 135 -10.45 10.83 -12.68
C VAL A 135 -10.99 10.27 -11.37
N GLY A 136 -12.13 10.77 -10.92
CA GLY A 136 -12.80 10.22 -9.74
C GLY A 136 -13.21 8.77 -9.98
N MET A 137 -12.95 7.89 -9.02
CA MET A 137 -13.43 6.51 -9.07
C MET A 137 -14.81 6.41 -8.41
N THR A 138 -15.74 5.70 -9.07
CA THR A 138 -17.02 5.30 -8.47
C THR A 138 -16.81 4.07 -7.60
N VAL A 139 -17.09 4.19 -6.31
CA VAL A 139 -16.82 3.13 -5.34
C VAL A 139 -18.10 2.68 -4.69
N VAL A 140 -18.36 1.38 -4.77
CA VAL A 140 -19.43 0.74 -4.01
C VAL A 140 -18.87 0.39 -2.63
N THR A 141 -19.48 0.92 -1.57
CA THR A 141 -19.19 0.49 -0.19
C THR A 141 -19.71 -0.94 -0.01
N PRO A 142 -18.90 -1.87 0.53
CA PRO A 142 -19.33 -3.24 0.77
C PRO A 142 -20.58 -3.27 1.64
N GLY A 143 -21.54 -4.11 1.27
CA GLY A 143 -22.74 -4.35 2.08
C GLY A 143 -22.46 -5.20 3.31
N THR A 144 -23.52 -5.64 3.98
CA THR A 144 -23.41 -6.62 5.06
C THR A 144 -22.99 -7.97 4.48
N GLY A 145 -21.85 -8.49 4.93
CA GLY A 145 -21.41 -9.85 4.60
C GLY A 145 -21.99 -10.89 5.55
N SER A 146 -21.95 -12.15 5.15
CA SER A 146 -22.47 -13.29 5.91
C SER A 146 -21.38 -14.19 6.49
N GLU A 147 -20.13 -14.05 6.03
CA GLU A 147 -19.01 -14.89 6.47
C GLU A 147 -18.25 -14.27 7.65
N HIS A 148 -17.60 -15.11 8.47
CA HIS A 148 -16.74 -14.68 9.57
C HIS A 148 -15.29 -15.12 9.31
N LEU A 149 -14.45 -14.18 8.88
CA LEU A 149 -13.09 -14.43 8.37
C LEU A 149 -12.05 -13.47 9.00
N PRO A 150 -11.92 -13.43 10.34
CA PRO A 150 -11.09 -12.45 11.03
C PRO A 150 -9.60 -12.58 10.71
N CYS A 151 -9.09 -13.80 10.56
CA CYS A 151 -7.69 -14.03 10.18
C CYS A 151 -7.39 -13.53 8.75
N GLU A 152 -8.28 -13.80 7.78
CA GLU A 152 -8.14 -13.30 6.41
C GLU A 152 -8.20 -11.78 6.37
N ARG A 153 -9.06 -11.16 7.19
CA ARG A 153 -9.16 -9.70 7.33
C ARG A 153 -7.86 -9.08 7.83
N ALA A 154 -7.33 -9.62 8.92
CA ALA A 154 -6.08 -9.14 9.51
C ALA A 154 -4.93 -9.26 8.51
N LEU A 155 -4.83 -10.39 7.79
CA LEU A 155 -3.80 -10.60 6.77
C LEU A 155 -3.96 -9.65 5.58
N ALA A 156 -5.16 -9.54 5.00
CA ALA A 156 -5.44 -8.69 3.84
C ALA A 156 -5.12 -7.21 4.13
N GLY A 157 -5.61 -6.69 5.27
CA GLY A 157 -5.35 -5.30 5.65
C GLY A 157 -3.87 -5.01 5.94
N ARG A 158 -3.15 -5.94 6.59
CA ARG A 158 -1.70 -5.78 6.85
C ARG A 158 -0.86 -5.87 5.59
N ARG A 159 -1.15 -6.81 4.69
CA ARG A 159 -0.49 -6.92 3.37
C ARG A 159 -0.70 -5.65 2.54
N LEU A 160 -1.93 -5.13 2.55
CA LEU A 160 -2.24 -3.87 1.88
C LEU A 160 -1.49 -2.69 2.51
N HIS A 161 -1.42 -2.62 3.84
CA HIS A 161 -0.58 -1.63 4.51
C HIS A 161 0.87 -1.69 4.04
N LEU A 162 1.49 -2.88 4.02
CA LEU A 162 2.88 -3.04 3.55
C LEU A 162 3.07 -2.60 2.10
N ALA A 163 2.19 -3.00 1.19
CA ALA A 163 2.23 -2.59 -0.21
C ALA A 163 2.10 -1.06 -0.36
N LEU A 164 1.20 -0.44 0.40
CA LEU A 164 1.04 1.01 0.42
C LEU A 164 2.26 1.73 1.00
N MET A 165 2.93 1.16 2.00
CA MET A 165 4.17 1.72 2.52
C MET A 165 5.29 1.72 1.48
N GLN A 166 5.35 0.72 0.57
CA GLN A 166 6.26 0.78 -0.58
C GLN A 166 5.88 1.92 -1.53
N ALA A 167 4.58 2.15 -1.75
CA ALA A 167 4.11 3.28 -2.55
C ALA A 167 4.43 4.64 -1.92
N VAL A 168 4.34 4.76 -0.59
CA VAL A 168 4.78 5.95 0.14
C VAL A 168 6.29 6.15 -0.03
N ARG A 169 7.11 5.10 0.13
CA ARG A 169 8.58 5.17 -0.08
C ARG A 169 8.93 5.62 -1.49
N PHE A 170 8.26 5.08 -2.51
CA PHE A 170 8.40 5.49 -3.91
C PHE A 170 8.10 6.99 -4.08
N ALA A 171 6.95 7.44 -3.58
CA ALA A 171 6.49 8.82 -3.73
C ALA A 171 7.38 9.82 -2.97
N VAL A 172 7.77 9.51 -1.74
CA VAL A 172 8.65 10.36 -0.92
C VAL A 172 10.05 10.45 -1.53
N SER A 173 10.57 9.36 -2.08
CA SER A 173 11.82 9.37 -2.84
C SER A 173 11.73 10.30 -4.06
N GLY A 174 10.56 10.40 -4.70
CA GLY A 174 10.26 11.38 -5.74
C GLY A 174 10.33 12.83 -5.24
N VAL A 175 9.72 13.13 -4.09
CA VAL A 175 9.77 14.46 -3.45
C VAL A 175 11.22 14.90 -3.19
N VAL A 176 12.01 14.04 -2.55
CA VAL A 176 13.40 14.32 -2.20
C VAL A 176 14.26 14.58 -3.46
N ARG A 177 14.04 13.79 -4.51
CA ARG A 177 14.87 13.84 -5.72
C ARG A 177 14.50 14.94 -6.71
N ALA A 178 13.28 15.47 -6.65
CA ALA A 178 12.82 16.46 -7.62
C ALA A 178 13.55 17.82 -7.49
N GLN A 179 14.39 18.03 -6.47
CA GLN A 179 15.36 19.14 -6.33
C GLN A 179 14.82 20.53 -6.75
N GLY A 180 13.55 20.83 -6.47
CA GLY A 180 12.94 22.13 -6.79
C GLY A 180 12.02 22.17 -8.01
N ASP A 181 11.83 21.07 -8.74
CA ASP A 181 10.75 20.92 -9.72
C ASP A 181 9.40 20.86 -8.99
N ARG A 182 8.79 22.04 -8.80
CA ARG A 182 7.57 22.22 -7.99
C ARG A 182 6.41 21.31 -8.45
N PRO A 183 6.05 21.23 -9.74
CA PRO A 183 5.02 20.29 -10.20
C PRO A 183 5.29 18.84 -9.78
N VAL A 184 6.52 18.35 -9.94
CA VAL A 184 6.86 16.96 -9.59
C VAL A 184 6.83 16.76 -8.07
N VAL A 185 7.35 17.72 -7.30
CA VAL A 185 7.30 17.69 -5.83
C VAL A 185 5.86 17.64 -5.33
N GLU A 186 4.97 18.47 -5.87
CA GLU A 186 3.56 18.52 -5.45
C GLU A 186 2.79 17.25 -5.82
N ASP A 187 3.04 16.70 -7.01
CA ASP A 187 2.45 15.44 -7.48
C ASP A 187 2.89 14.26 -6.59
N CYS A 188 4.20 14.11 -6.37
CA CYS A 188 4.75 13.08 -5.48
C CYS A 188 4.26 13.23 -4.03
N ALA A 189 4.14 14.45 -3.51
CA ALA A 189 3.63 14.66 -2.15
C ALA A 189 2.14 14.36 -2.01
N THR A 190 1.36 14.65 -3.07
CA THR A 190 -0.06 14.29 -3.14
C THR A 190 -0.23 12.79 -3.11
N LEU A 191 0.54 12.06 -3.94
CA LEU A 191 0.55 10.60 -3.93
C LEU A 191 0.98 10.04 -2.56
N ALA A 192 2.09 10.53 -2.00
CA ALA A 192 2.58 10.07 -0.70
C ALA A 192 1.53 10.26 0.42
N THR A 193 0.86 11.41 0.42
CA THR A 193 -0.20 11.71 1.39
C THR A 193 -1.42 10.80 1.20
N ALA A 194 -1.80 10.53 -0.05
CA ALA A 194 -2.90 9.62 -0.38
C ALA A 194 -2.61 8.19 0.10
N CYS A 195 -1.41 7.67 -0.23
CA CYS A 195 -0.97 6.34 0.19
C CYS A 195 -0.84 6.22 1.71
N LEU A 196 -0.35 7.25 2.42
CA LEU A 196 -0.31 7.26 3.89
C LEU A 196 -1.71 7.15 4.51
N ARG A 197 -2.68 7.94 4.01
CA ARG A 197 -4.06 7.90 4.49
C ARG A 197 -4.70 6.53 4.22
N ALA A 198 -4.50 5.99 3.03
CA ALA A 198 -4.97 4.65 2.69
C ALA A 198 -4.30 3.57 3.55
N ALA A 199 -3.00 3.69 3.85
CA ALA A 199 -2.28 2.76 4.72
C ALA A 199 -2.84 2.77 6.15
N THR A 200 -3.24 3.94 6.66
CA THR A 200 -3.95 4.04 7.96
C THR A 200 -5.29 3.31 7.91
N VAL A 201 -6.08 3.50 6.85
CA VAL A 201 -7.37 2.81 6.70
C VAL A 201 -7.18 1.30 6.51
N ALA A 202 -6.12 0.85 5.85
CA ALA A 202 -5.81 -0.57 5.70
C ALA A 202 -5.55 -1.24 7.06
N LEU A 203 -4.88 -0.55 7.99
CA LEU A 203 -4.70 -1.04 9.35
C LEU A 203 -5.98 -1.02 10.18
N ALA A 204 -6.82 0.01 9.99
CA ALA A 204 -8.16 0.03 10.59
C ALA A 204 -9.01 -1.15 10.08
N PHE A 205 -8.94 -1.44 8.77
CA PHE A 205 -9.59 -2.60 8.16
C PHE A 205 -9.06 -3.93 8.71
N ALA A 206 -7.74 -4.07 8.87
CA ALA A 206 -7.14 -5.26 9.49
C ALA A 206 -7.64 -5.52 10.92
N SER A 207 -8.13 -4.48 11.59
CA SER A 207 -8.64 -4.51 12.96
C SER A 207 -10.17 -4.43 13.04
N ASP A 208 -10.85 -4.45 11.89
CA ASP A 208 -12.31 -4.34 11.77
C ASP A 208 -12.98 -5.70 12.08
N VAL A 209 -12.74 -6.21 13.28
CA VAL A 209 -13.32 -7.44 13.83
C VAL A 209 -13.84 -7.13 15.23
N ARG A 210 -15.12 -7.41 15.48
CA ARG A 210 -15.72 -7.17 16.80
C ARG A 210 -15.09 -8.08 17.86
N GLY A 211 -14.57 -7.48 18.93
CA GLY A 211 -14.15 -8.21 20.13
C GLY A 211 -12.74 -8.81 20.11
N GLU A 212 -12.00 -8.68 19.01
CA GLU A 212 -10.63 -9.18 18.90
C GLU A 212 -9.61 -8.05 19.02
N ARG A 213 -8.55 -8.26 19.82
CA ARG A 213 -7.42 -7.33 19.88
C ARG A 213 -6.42 -7.68 18.79
N THR A 214 -6.25 -6.77 17.85
CA THR A 214 -5.26 -6.89 16.78
C THR A 214 -3.85 -6.67 17.35
N PRO A 215 -2.88 -7.57 17.09
CA PRO A 215 -1.52 -7.38 17.60
C PRO A 215 -0.87 -6.13 16.99
N PRO A 216 0.14 -5.54 17.65
CA PRO A 216 0.79 -4.35 17.12
C PRO A 216 1.40 -4.57 15.75
N VAL A 217 1.41 -3.51 14.95
CA VAL A 217 2.17 -3.45 13.71
C VAL A 217 3.59 -3.08 14.11
N LEU A 218 4.52 -3.99 13.88
CA LEU A 218 5.94 -3.75 14.13
C LEU A 218 6.48 -2.69 13.16
N GLU A 219 7.49 -1.94 13.59
CA GLU A 219 8.13 -0.93 12.76
C GLU A 219 8.76 -1.56 11.50
N THR A 220 8.36 -1.09 10.33
CA THR A 220 8.86 -1.60 9.04
C THR A 220 10.09 -0.83 8.55
N ALA A 221 10.82 -1.39 7.59
CA ALA A 221 11.93 -0.69 6.92
C ALA A 221 11.45 0.60 6.24
N GLU A 222 10.26 0.57 5.63
CA GLU A 222 9.64 1.74 5.01
C GLU A 222 9.28 2.82 6.05
N HIS A 223 8.80 2.45 7.24
CA HIS A 223 8.58 3.42 8.33
C HIS A 223 9.89 4.10 8.78
N ARG A 224 10.95 3.33 9.01
CA ARG A 224 12.27 3.89 9.38
C ARG A 224 12.79 4.84 8.32
N PHE A 225 12.65 4.48 7.04
CA PHE A 225 13.04 5.35 5.93
C PHE A 225 12.30 6.68 5.96
N LEU A 226 10.98 6.70 6.23
CA LEU A 226 10.22 7.95 6.29
C LEU A 226 10.71 8.89 7.38
N TRP A 227 11.11 8.36 8.54
CA TRP A 227 11.70 9.16 9.60
C TRP A 227 13.04 9.76 9.21
N GLN A 228 13.88 8.99 8.50
CA GLN A 228 15.19 9.45 8.04
C GLN A 228 15.08 10.63 7.07
N VAL A 229 14.12 10.59 6.14
CA VAL A 229 13.98 11.61 5.08
C VAL A 229 12.98 12.73 5.42
N LEU A 230 12.39 12.73 6.61
CA LEU A 230 11.34 13.70 6.98
C LEU A 230 11.83 15.15 6.93
N GLY A 231 13.09 15.40 7.30
CA GLY A 231 13.71 16.72 7.22
C GLY A 231 13.82 17.22 5.78
N GLU A 232 14.19 16.35 4.84
CA GLU A 232 14.30 16.66 3.41
C GLU A 232 12.92 16.92 2.80
N VAL A 233 11.92 16.09 3.13
CA VAL A 233 10.52 16.29 2.72
C VAL A 233 9.99 17.65 3.23
N ARG A 234 10.29 18.01 4.47
CA ARG A 234 9.92 19.31 5.04
C ARG A 234 10.56 20.48 4.30
N ALA A 235 11.82 20.34 3.89
CA ALA A 235 12.52 21.38 3.14
C ALA A 235 12.01 21.52 1.69
N ALA A 236 11.59 20.42 1.07
CA ALA A 236 11.11 20.40 -0.31
C ALA A 236 9.67 20.93 -0.47
N LEU A 237 8.81 20.79 0.55
CA LEU A 237 7.39 21.06 0.43
C LEU A 237 6.97 22.47 0.90
N PRO A 238 5.97 23.08 0.25
CA PRO A 238 5.24 24.19 0.84
C PRO A 238 4.66 23.79 2.21
N ARG A 239 4.70 24.70 3.19
CA ARG A 239 4.28 24.44 4.58
C ARG A 239 2.91 23.75 4.68
N ALA A 240 1.91 24.24 3.95
CA ALA A 240 0.56 23.67 3.98
C ALA A 240 0.53 22.21 3.48
N ARG A 241 1.34 21.86 2.48
CA ARG A 241 1.45 20.48 1.97
C ARG A 241 2.20 19.59 2.96
N PHE A 242 3.27 20.09 3.55
CA PHE A 242 3.98 19.37 4.61
C PHE A 242 3.07 19.10 5.81
N GLU A 243 2.23 20.05 6.22
CA GLU A 243 1.29 19.86 7.33
C GLU A 243 0.25 18.76 7.03
N GLN A 244 -0.24 18.67 5.77
CA GLN A 244 -1.12 17.59 5.33
C GLN A 244 -0.43 16.22 5.37
N PHE A 245 0.80 16.14 4.86
CA PHE A 245 1.62 14.93 4.89
C PHE A 245 1.92 14.50 6.33
N ALA A 246 2.40 15.43 7.18
CA ALA A 246 2.72 15.17 8.57
C ALA A 246 1.50 14.79 9.41
N ALA A 247 0.31 15.32 9.10
CA ALA A 247 -0.93 14.88 9.72
C ALA A 247 -1.29 13.44 9.33
N ALA A 248 -1.10 13.05 8.07
CA ALA A 248 -1.31 11.67 7.62
C ALA A 248 -0.32 10.70 8.29
N LEU A 249 0.97 11.07 8.36
CA LEU A 249 2.00 10.27 9.02
C LEU A 249 1.74 10.10 10.52
N ARG A 250 1.34 11.17 11.22
CA ARG A 250 0.98 11.09 12.66
C ARG A 250 -0.19 10.14 12.90
N ARG A 251 -1.26 10.24 12.10
CA ARG A 251 -2.40 9.31 12.21
C ARG A 251 -2.01 7.85 12.00
N LEU A 252 -1.08 7.58 11.07
CA LEU A 252 -0.56 6.24 10.87
C LEU A 252 0.18 5.75 12.11
N ASN A 253 1.04 6.58 12.71
CA ASN A 253 1.75 6.25 13.94
C ASN A 253 0.81 6.04 15.12
N ASP A 254 -0.27 6.82 15.24
CA ASP A 254 -1.27 6.64 16.30
C ASP A 254 -1.90 5.24 16.22
N VAL A 255 -2.20 4.74 15.02
CA VAL A 255 -2.73 3.38 14.82
C VAL A 255 -1.68 2.31 15.10
N CYS A 256 -0.41 2.55 14.76
CA CYS A 256 0.69 1.61 15.04
C CYS A 256 1.05 1.54 16.54
N THR A 257 0.99 2.66 17.26
CA THR A 257 1.39 2.80 18.68
C THR A 257 0.26 2.59 19.67
N ALA A 258 -1.01 2.76 19.27
CA ALA A 258 -2.19 2.39 20.08
C ALA A 258 -2.36 0.87 20.27
N SER A 259 -1.40 0.09 19.77
CA SER A 259 -1.25 -1.34 19.99
C SER A 259 -0.01 -1.53 20.88
N PRO A 260 -0.11 -2.28 21.98
CA PRO A 260 0.41 -1.89 23.29
C PRO A 260 1.94 -1.71 23.30
N LEU A 261 2.37 -0.45 23.20
CA LEU A 261 3.69 0.01 23.63
C LEU A 261 3.56 0.74 24.97
N LEU A 262 3.06 0.05 26.01
CA LEU A 262 3.10 0.55 27.39
C LEU A 262 3.09 -0.60 28.41
N VAL A 263 4.06 -1.52 28.39
CA VAL A 263 4.58 -2.19 29.61
C VAL A 263 6.01 -2.68 29.35
N ALA A 264 7.03 -1.84 29.45
CA ALA A 264 8.41 -2.22 29.77
C ALA A 264 9.23 -0.96 30.01
N GLY A 265 9.00 -0.33 31.15
CA GLY A 265 9.76 0.80 31.67
C GLY A 265 9.56 0.83 33.17
N GLY A 266 10.12 -0.18 33.84
CA GLY A 266 10.31 -0.29 35.28
C GLY A 266 11.75 -0.68 35.53
#